data_AF-A0A3D0JGN7-F1
#
_entry.id   AF-A0A3D0JGN7-F1
#
_cell.length_a   1.000
_cell.length_b   1.000
_cell.length_c   1.000
_cell.angle_alpha   90.00
_cell.angle_beta   90.00
_cell.angle_gamma   90.00
#
_symmetry.space_group_name_H-M   'P 1'
#
loop_
_entity.id
_entity.type
_entity.pdbx_description
1 polymer ?
#
loop_
_entity_poly.entity_id
_entity_poly.type
_entity_poly.pdbx_seq_one_letter_code
_entity_poly.pdbx_strand_id
1 'polypeptide(L)'
;TVFDALGAGFNVEGWGQMTLDKVLTIKSYNYIYIMYGVNELGSDDEVILNAYKKLVDKVRTAQPWARVFVMANLHMSASFSEKRDDSMTNEALDVLNEEISKFADEDDMIYYIDANELFDDYNHAMKGSATGDGLHPKSQYYAEWAGWLLQKTCDALNFN
;
A
#
# COMPACT_ATOMS: atom_id res chain seq x y z
N THR A 1 8.62 6.61 -3.91
CA THR A 1 7.74 6.24 -5.03
C THR A 1 7.87 4.75 -5.28
N VAL A 2 6.95 4.13 -6.03
CA VAL A 2 7.18 2.76 -6.53
C VAL A 2 8.39 2.70 -7.47
N PHE A 3 8.63 3.77 -8.24
CA PHE A 3 9.74 3.89 -9.19
C PHE A 3 11.11 3.78 -8.53
N ASP A 4 11.24 4.29 -7.30
CA ASP A 4 12.50 4.28 -6.56
C ASP A 4 12.63 3.10 -5.60
N ALA A 5 11.55 2.35 -5.34
CA ALA A 5 11.47 1.38 -4.24
C ALA A 5 12.59 0.32 -4.25
N LEU A 6 13.04 -0.10 -5.43
CA LEU A 6 14.10 -1.10 -5.59
C LEU A 6 15.52 -0.54 -5.35
N GLY A 7 15.73 0.77 -5.58
CA GLY A 7 17.05 1.41 -5.50
C GLY A 7 17.22 2.36 -4.31
N ALA A 8 16.14 2.77 -3.67
CA ALA A 8 16.15 3.77 -2.61
C ALA A 8 16.81 3.24 -1.32
N GLY A 9 17.59 4.11 -0.69
CA GLY A 9 18.09 3.90 0.66
C GLY A 9 17.12 4.47 1.69
N PHE A 10 16.82 3.71 2.75
CA PHE A 10 15.95 4.13 3.85
C PHE A 10 16.50 3.69 5.20
N ASN A 11 16.15 4.41 6.27
CA ASN A 11 16.59 4.08 7.61
C ASN A 11 15.64 3.05 8.23
N VAL A 12 16.18 1.94 8.72
CA VAL A 12 15.44 0.92 9.45
C VAL A 12 15.87 0.93 10.90
N GLU A 13 14.91 1.02 11.82
CA GLU A 13 15.19 1.02 13.25
C GLU A 13 16.02 -0.21 13.65
N GLY A 14 17.09 0.03 14.41
CA GLY A 14 18.04 -1.01 14.83
C GLY A 14 19.06 -1.43 13.78
N TRP A 15 18.87 -1.08 12.51
CA TRP A 15 19.72 -1.50 11.38
C TRP A 15 20.39 -0.33 10.64
N GLY A 16 19.87 0.89 10.77
CA GLY A 16 20.40 2.06 10.09
C GLY A 16 20.01 2.11 8.61
N GLN A 17 20.85 2.75 7.80
CA GLN A 17 20.61 2.94 6.37
C GLN A 17 20.69 1.61 5.61
N MET A 18 19.59 1.22 4.98
CA MET A 18 19.42 -0.03 4.25
C MET A 18 18.82 0.21 2.87
N THR A 19 18.85 -0.81 2.02
CA THR A 19 18.06 -0.92 0.79
C THR A 19 17.07 -2.06 0.93
N LEU A 20 16.07 -2.13 0.04
CA LEU A 20 15.11 -3.23 0.05
C LEU A 20 15.81 -4.61 -0.03
N ASP A 21 16.79 -4.75 -0.92
CA ASP A 21 17.58 -5.98 -1.06
C ASP A 21 18.25 -6.43 0.23
N LYS A 22 18.83 -5.48 0.98
CA LYS A 22 19.46 -5.80 2.26
C LYS A 22 18.41 -6.23 3.27
N VAL A 23 17.31 -5.49 3.38
CA VAL A 23 16.23 -5.80 4.33
C VAL A 23 15.63 -7.18 4.08
N LEU A 24 15.45 -7.55 2.81
CA LEU A 24 14.91 -8.84 2.40
C LEU A 24 15.90 -10.00 2.54
N THR A 25 17.19 -9.78 2.80
CA THR A 25 18.19 -10.87 2.90
C THR A 25 18.68 -11.14 4.31
N ILE A 26 18.53 -10.19 5.23
CA ILE A 26 19.04 -10.32 6.60
C ILE A 26 18.18 -11.18 7.53
N LYS A 27 16.91 -11.42 7.21
CA LYS A 27 16.08 -12.39 7.91
C LYS A 27 14.92 -12.88 7.04
N SER A 28 14.23 -13.89 7.54
CA SER A 28 12.97 -14.36 6.97
C SER A 28 11.79 -13.59 7.55
N TYR A 29 10.86 -13.20 6.68
CA TYR A 29 9.58 -12.57 7.06
C TYR A 29 8.44 -13.55 6.79
N ASN A 30 7.44 -13.57 7.66
CA ASN A 30 6.22 -14.34 7.43
C ASN A 30 5.17 -13.54 6.66
N TYR A 31 5.14 -12.23 6.88
CA TYR A 31 4.16 -11.29 6.32
C TYR A 31 4.89 -10.05 5.82
N ILE A 32 4.56 -9.60 4.62
CA ILE A 32 5.10 -8.38 4.01
C ILE A 32 3.92 -7.60 3.45
N TYR A 33 3.80 -6.33 3.85
CA TYR A 33 2.72 -5.44 3.41
C TYR A 33 3.31 -4.40 2.47
N ILE A 34 2.69 -4.22 1.30
CA ILE A 34 3.15 -3.31 0.26
C ILE A 34 2.02 -2.33 -0.04
N MET A 35 2.26 -1.05 0.24
CA MET A 35 1.39 0.05 -0.16
C MET A 35 2.24 1.10 -0.88
N TYR A 36 2.09 1.15 -2.19
CA TYR A 36 2.72 2.13 -3.08
C TYR A 36 1.72 2.46 -4.19
N GLY A 37 1.90 3.60 -4.87
CA GLY A 37 1.07 3.99 -6.01
C GLY A 37 0.53 5.41 -5.93
N VAL A 38 0.07 5.86 -4.75
CA VAL A 38 -0.60 7.18 -4.64
C VAL A 38 0.28 8.34 -5.11
N ASN A 39 1.60 8.28 -4.89
CA ASN A 39 2.53 9.34 -5.30
C ASN A 39 2.83 9.33 -6.81
N GLU A 40 2.36 8.32 -7.54
CA GLU A 40 2.60 8.17 -8.96
C GLU A 40 1.38 8.50 -9.82
N LEU A 41 0.22 8.79 -9.21
CA LEU A 41 -0.96 9.23 -9.95
C LEU A 41 -0.65 10.42 -10.86
N GLY A 42 -1.17 10.37 -12.08
CA GLY A 42 -0.83 11.31 -13.16
C GLY A 42 0.32 10.86 -14.05
N SER A 43 1.06 9.82 -13.66
CA SER A 43 1.93 9.08 -14.57
C SER A 43 1.10 8.10 -15.41
N ASP A 44 1.74 7.48 -16.40
CA ASP A 44 1.13 6.41 -17.19
C ASP A 44 0.92 5.15 -16.33
N ASP A 45 -0.31 4.64 -16.28
CA ASP A 45 -0.69 3.50 -15.43
C ASP A 45 0.12 2.24 -15.74
N GLU A 46 0.43 1.97 -17.00
CA GLU A 46 1.23 0.81 -17.38
C GLU A 46 2.66 0.91 -16.83
N VAL A 47 3.22 2.13 -16.80
CA VAL A 47 4.54 2.38 -16.19
C VAL A 47 4.49 2.15 -14.67
N ILE A 48 3.43 2.61 -13.98
CA ILE A 48 3.23 2.39 -12.54
C ILE A 48 3.13 0.89 -12.25
N LEU A 49 2.25 0.18 -12.95
CA LEU A 49 1.98 -1.23 -12.74
C LEU A 49 3.18 -2.11 -13.07
N ASN A 50 3.95 -1.78 -14.11
CA ASN A 50 5.20 -2.47 -14.41
C ASN A 50 6.26 -2.29 -13.31
N ALA A 51 6.34 -1.10 -12.70
CA ALA A 51 7.23 -0.86 -11.57
C ALA A 51 6.75 -1.60 -10.31
N TYR A 52 5.44 -1.58 -10.05
CA TYR A 52 4.81 -2.31 -8.95
C TYR A 52 5.03 -3.82 -9.08
N LYS A 53 4.85 -4.39 -10.28
CA LYS A 53 5.13 -5.79 -10.56
C LYS A 53 6.58 -6.16 -10.25
N LYS A 54 7.55 -5.35 -10.69
CA LYS A 54 8.98 -5.58 -10.38
C LYS A 54 9.24 -5.57 -8.87
N LEU A 55 8.56 -4.71 -8.11
CA LEU A 55 8.64 -4.68 -6.66
C LEU A 55 8.10 -5.99 -6.05
N VAL A 56 6.89 -6.40 -6.43
CA VAL A 56 6.27 -7.64 -5.95
C VAL A 56 7.11 -8.86 -6.31
N ASP A 57 7.55 -9.00 -7.57
CA ASP A 57 8.40 -10.09 -8.05
C ASP A 57 9.72 -10.16 -7.26
N LYS A 58 10.32 -9.00 -6.95
CA LYS A 58 11.54 -8.93 -6.13
C LYS A 58 11.31 -9.45 -4.72
N VAL A 59 10.20 -9.04 -4.09
CA VAL A 59 9.82 -9.51 -2.75
C VAL A 59 9.56 -11.03 -2.77
N ARG A 60 8.76 -11.53 -3.71
CA ARG A 60 8.44 -12.96 -3.84
C ARG A 60 9.70 -13.80 -4.11
N THR A 61 10.62 -13.32 -4.93
CA THR A 61 11.89 -14.01 -5.20
C THR A 61 12.77 -14.09 -3.96
N ALA A 62 12.89 -13.01 -3.19
CA ALA A 62 13.75 -12.96 -2.01
C ALA A 62 13.14 -13.65 -0.78
N GLN A 63 11.80 -13.69 -0.69
CA GLN A 63 11.05 -14.22 0.45
C GLN A 63 9.91 -15.13 -0.03
N PRO A 64 10.21 -16.27 -0.69
CA PRO A 64 9.20 -17.10 -1.35
C PRO A 64 8.16 -17.71 -0.40
N TRP A 65 8.47 -17.84 0.89
CA TRP A 65 7.57 -18.32 1.93
C TRP A 65 6.70 -17.24 2.57
N ALA A 66 7.01 -15.95 2.33
CA ALA A 66 6.26 -14.85 2.94
C ALA A 66 4.91 -14.68 2.23
N ARG A 67 3.87 -14.43 3.01
CA ARG A 67 2.60 -13.94 2.47
C ARG A 67 2.73 -12.45 2.23
N VAL A 68 2.40 -12.03 1.02
CA VAL A 68 2.49 -10.65 0.59
C VAL A 68 1.09 -10.07 0.58
N PHE A 69 0.88 -8.96 1.27
CA PHE A 69 -0.35 -8.21 1.27
C PHE A 69 -0.13 -6.95 0.43
N VAL A 70 -0.62 -6.95 -0.80
CA VAL A 70 -0.74 -5.71 -1.58
C VAL A 70 -1.94 -4.93 -1.04
N MET A 71 -1.72 -3.67 -0.70
CA MET A 71 -2.71 -2.87 -0.01
C MET A 71 -3.30 -1.83 -0.97
N ALA A 72 -4.61 -1.62 -0.87
CA ALA A 72 -5.21 -0.42 -1.41
C ALA A 72 -4.47 0.82 -0.87
N ASN A 73 -4.18 1.76 -1.76
CA ASN A 73 -3.81 3.10 -1.34
C ASN A 73 -5.02 3.77 -0.69
N LEU A 74 -4.76 4.62 0.30
CA LEU A 74 -5.82 5.32 1.01
C LEU A 74 -6.40 6.45 0.16
N HIS A 75 -7.73 6.56 0.13
CA HIS A 75 -8.42 7.68 -0.46
C HIS A 75 -7.99 9.00 0.17
N MET A 76 -8.10 10.05 -0.62
CA MET A 76 -7.87 11.41 -0.20
C MET A 76 -9.20 11.99 0.30
N SER A 77 -9.13 13.07 1.08
CA SER A 77 -10.34 13.83 1.39
C SER A 77 -10.95 14.40 0.10
N ALA A 78 -12.28 14.53 0.04
CA ALA A 78 -12.96 15.11 -1.12
C ALA A 78 -12.38 16.48 -1.51
N SER A 79 -12.11 17.34 -0.52
CA SER A 79 -11.50 18.66 -0.76
C SER A 79 -10.09 18.62 -1.37
N PHE A 80 -9.36 17.52 -1.16
CA PHE A 80 -8.06 17.32 -1.78
C PHE A 80 -8.24 16.80 -3.22
N SER A 81 -9.07 15.78 -3.39
CA SER A 81 -9.35 15.13 -4.68
C SER A 81 -10.00 16.08 -5.70
N GLU A 82 -10.85 17.01 -5.27
CA GLU A 82 -11.59 17.92 -6.15
C GLU A 82 -10.77 19.15 -6.62
N LYS A 83 -9.48 19.21 -6.31
CA LYS A 83 -8.61 20.28 -6.81
C LYS A 83 -8.52 20.17 -8.34
N ARG A 84 -9.11 21.14 -9.03
CA ARG A 84 -9.43 21.10 -10.48
C ARG A 84 -8.30 20.83 -11.46
N ASP A 85 -7.03 20.93 -11.05
CA ASP A 85 -5.88 20.86 -11.95
C ASP A 85 -4.94 19.67 -11.65
N ASP A 86 -5.32 18.78 -10.73
CA ASP A 86 -4.45 17.67 -10.29
C ASP A 86 -4.96 16.31 -10.77
N SER A 87 -4.05 15.48 -11.27
CA SER A 87 -4.31 14.07 -11.61
C SER A 87 -4.47 13.19 -10.37
N MET A 88 -4.24 13.75 -9.19
CA MET A 88 -4.44 13.12 -7.88
C MET A 88 -5.92 13.14 -7.47
N THR A 89 -6.76 12.30 -8.09
CA THR A 89 -8.17 12.13 -7.70
C THR A 89 -8.45 10.75 -7.11
N ASN A 90 -9.53 10.62 -6.32
CA ASN A 90 -9.97 9.33 -5.78
C ASN A 90 -10.42 8.39 -6.91
N GLU A 91 -11.00 8.90 -7.99
CA GLU A 91 -11.36 8.05 -9.14
C GLU A 91 -10.13 7.46 -9.83
N ALA A 92 -9.05 8.24 -9.98
CA ALA A 92 -7.79 7.71 -10.51
C ALA A 92 -7.15 6.71 -9.52
N LEU A 93 -7.28 6.97 -8.22
CA LEU A 93 -6.81 6.04 -7.18
C LEU A 93 -7.59 4.73 -7.18
N ASP A 94 -8.90 4.76 -7.39
CA ASP A 94 -9.76 3.58 -7.49
C ASP A 94 -9.32 2.67 -8.64
N VAL A 95 -9.05 3.26 -9.81
CA VAL A 95 -8.53 2.51 -10.97
C VAL A 95 -7.19 1.87 -10.62
N LEU A 96 -6.27 2.62 -10.01
CA LEU A 96 -4.97 2.08 -9.62
C LEU A 96 -5.11 0.95 -8.57
N ASN A 97 -5.98 1.12 -7.58
CA ASN A 97 -6.24 0.11 -6.55
C ASN A 97 -6.87 -1.16 -7.14
N GLU A 98 -7.80 -1.01 -8.09
CA GLU A 98 -8.37 -2.13 -8.84
C GLU A 98 -7.28 -2.91 -9.59
N GLU A 99 -6.40 -2.23 -10.32
CA GLU A 99 -5.28 -2.88 -11.02
C GLU A 99 -4.28 -3.53 -10.04
N ILE A 100 -4.00 -2.90 -8.89
CA ILE A 100 -3.15 -3.48 -7.84
C ILE A 100 -3.77 -4.74 -7.25
N SER A 101 -5.10 -4.78 -7.09
CA SER A 101 -5.79 -5.95 -6.53
C SER A 101 -5.58 -7.22 -7.36
N LYS A 102 -5.41 -7.07 -8.68
CA LYS A 102 -5.19 -8.19 -9.61
C LYS A 102 -3.86 -8.93 -9.37
N PHE A 103 -2.89 -8.31 -8.70
CA PHE A 103 -1.66 -9.02 -8.28
C PHE A 103 -1.95 -10.15 -7.30
N ALA A 104 -3.07 -10.10 -6.57
CA ALA A 104 -3.49 -11.21 -5.70
C ALA A 104 -3.91 -12.46 -6.48
N ASP A 105 -4.27 -12.32 -7.75
CA ASP A 105 -4.63 -13.45 -8.62
C ASP A 105 -3.40 -14.14 -9.24
N GLU A 106 -2.21 -13.55 -9.15
CA GLU A 106 -0.98 -14.07 -9.77
C GLU A 106 -0.30 -15.22 -8.98
N ASP A 107 -0.48 -15.28 -7.65
CA ASP A 107 0.17 -16.23 -6.74
C ASP A 107 -0.68 -16.38 -5.46
N ASP A 108 -0.96 -17.62 -5.02
CA ASP A 108 -1.74 -17.96 -3.80
C ASP A 108 -1.15 -17.39 -2.48
N MET A 109 0.08 -16.87 -2.55
CA MET A 109 0.77 -16.22 -1.44
C MET A 109 0.60 -14.69 -1.45
N ILE A 110 -0.10 -14.13 -2.44
CA ILE A 110 -0.40 -12.71 -2.54
C ILE A 110 -1.88 -12.48 -2.20
N TYR A 111 -2.14 -11.47 -1.38
CA TYR A 111 -3.47 -11.11 -0.88
C TYR A 111 -3.68 -9.62 -1.10
N TYR A 112 -4.93 -9.24 -1.38
CA TYR A 112 -5.34 -7.84 -1.42
C TYR A 112 -6.10 -7.47 -0.15
N ILE A 113 -5.74 -6.33 0.47
CA ILE A 113 -6.47 -5.77 1.62
C ILE A 113 -6.71 -4.28 1.42
N ASP A 114 -7.88 -3.81 1.84
CA ASP A 114 -8.31 -2.43 1.65
C ASP A 114 -8.66 -1.77 2.99
N ALA A 115 -7.78 -0.88 3.45
CA ALA A 115 -7.95 -0.19 4.73
C ALA A 115 -8.87 1.04 4.64
N ASN A 116 -9.40 1.38 3.46
CA ASN A 116 -10.29 2.53 3.29
C ASN A 116 -11.57 2.39 4.13
N GLU A 117 -12.02 1.17 4.47
CA GLU A 117 -13.15 0.93 5.37
C GLU A 117 -12.99 1.56 6.77
N LEU A 118 -11.75 1.85 7.20
CA LEU A 118 -11.47 2.55 8.45
C LEU A 118 -11.56 4.07 8.34
N PHE A 119 -11.23 4.61 7.17
CA PHE A 119 -10.90 6.02 6.98
C PHE A 119 -11.96 6.78 6.20
N ASP A 120 -12.70 6.11 5.33
CA ASP A 120 -13.64 6.76 4.46
C ASP A 120 -14.93 7.18 5.16
N ASP A 121 -15.56 8.19 4.57
CA ASP A 121 -16.96 8.50 4.78
C ASP A 121 -17.85 7.82 3.72
N TYR A 122 -19.15 8.11 3.76
CA TYR A 122 -20.14 7.51 2.86
C TYR A 122 -20.02 7.94 1.39
N ASN A 123 -19.16 8.92 1.08
CA ASN A 123 -18.90 9.39 -0.29
C ASN A 123 -17.63 8.79 -0.89
N HIS A 124 -17.06 7.72 -0.30
CA HIS A 124 -15.79 7.12 -0.78
C HIS A 124 -14.63 8.14 -0.79
N ALA A 125 -14.51 8.90 0.30
CA ALA A 125 -13.41 9.82 0.51
C ALA A 125 -12.98 9.80 1.98
N MET A 126 -11.70 10.05 2.25
CA MET A 126 -11.20 10.08 3.61
C MET A 126 -11.93 11.14 4.44
N LYS A 127 -12.57 10.72 5.53
CA LYS A 127 -13.35 11.61 6.39
C LYS A 127 -12.47 12.74 6.93
N GLY A 128 -12.99 13.97 6.95
CA GLY A 128 -12.22 15.14 7.42
C GLY A 128 -11.72 15.05 8.87
N SER A 129 -12.35 14.22 9.71
CA SER A 129 -11.84 13.96 11.06
C SER A 129 -10.58 13.08 11.06
N ALA A 130 -10.37 12.27 10.02
CA ALA A 130 -9.25 11.34 9.92
C ALA A 130 -7.95 11.98 9.44
N THR A 131 -7.99 13.10 8.73
CA THR A 131 -6.79 13.76 8.17
C THR A 131 -6.72 15.24 8.53
N GLY A 132 -5.50 15.79 8.54
CA GLY A 132 -5.26 17.23 8.66
C GLY A 132 -4.91 17.90 7.34
N ASP A 133 -4.34 17.17 6.40
CA ASP A 133 -3.83 17.67 5.11
C ASP A 133 -4.59 17.12 3.89
N GLY A 134 -5.53 16.19 4.11
CA GLY A 134 -6.32 15.56 3.07
C GLY A 134 -5.71 14.29 2.48
N LEU A 135 -4.50 13.90 2.90
CA LEU A 135 -3.75 12.74 2.38
C LEU A 135 -3.38 11.75 3.48
N HIS A 136 -2.86 12.23 4.60
CA HIS A 136 -2.30 11.39 5.66
C HIS A 136 -3.31 11.21 6.80
N PRO A 137 -3.55 9.97 7.26
CA PRO A 137 -4.27 9.72 8.50
C PRO A 137 -3.57 10.37 9.70
N LYS A 138 -4.35 10.94 10.61
CA LYS A 138 -3.87 11.46 11.89
C LYS A 138 -3.31 10.33 12.73
N SER A 139 -2.28 10.65 13.51
CA SER A 139 -1.53 9.67 14.32
C SER A 139 -2.40 8.85 15.28
N GLN A 140 -3.50 9.42 15.76
CA GLN A 140 -4.44 8.75 16.67
C GLN A 140 -5.09 7.48 16.08
N TYR A 141 -5.15 7.34 14.75
CA TYR A 141 -5.76 6.17 14.10
C TYR A 141 -4.78 5.03 13.84
N TYR A 142 -3.46 5.21 14.02
CA TYR A 142 -2.50 4.15 13.70
C TYR A 142 -2.63 2.92 14.60
N ALA A 143 -3.05 3.08 15.87
CA ALA A 143 -3.29 1.95 16.75
C ALA A 143 -4.48 1.10 16.29
N GLU A 144 -5.55 1.76 15.84
CA GLU A 144 -6.73 1.11 15.27
C GLU A 144 -6.36 0.41 13.96
N TRP A 145 -5.63 1.09 13.08
CA TRP A 145 -5.18 0.51 11.82
C TRP A 145 -4.25 -0.70 12.01
N ALA A 146 -3.34 -0.65 13.00
CA ALA A 146 -2.50 -1.81 13.33
C ALA A 146 -3.32 -3.01 13.81
N GLY A 147 -4.34 -2.78 14.65
CA GLY A 147 -5.27 -3.83 15.08
C GLY A 147 -6.08 -4.40 13.92
N TRP A 148 -6.53 -3.54 13.02
CA TRP A 148 -7.22 -3.93 11.79
C TRP A 148 -6.34 -4.77 10.86
N LEU A 149 -5.08 -4.38 10.67
CA LEU A 149 -4.12 -5.15 9.86
C LEU A 149 -3.95 -6.56 10.41
N LEU A 150 -3.79 -6.68 11.73
CA LEU A 150 -3.71 -7.98 12.38
C LEU A 150 -4.95 -8.83 12.13
N GLN A 151 -6.15 -8.25 12.32
CA GLN A 151 -7.41 -8.96 12.10
C GLN A 151 -7.56 -9.41 10.64
N LYS A 152 -7.35 -8.51 9.67
CA LYS A 152 -7.49 -8.84 8.25
C LYS A 152 -6.46 -9.87 7.78
N THR A 153 -5.26 -9.87 8.36
CA THR A 153 -4.28 -10.93 8.12
C THR A 153 -4.72 -12.27 8.70
N CYS A 154 -5.36 -12.30 9.88
CA CYS A 154 -5.95 -13.53 10.40
C CYS A 154 -7.08 -14.03 9.48
N ASP A 155 -7.99 -13.15 9.09
CA ASP A 155 -9.14 -13.48 8.24
C ASP A 155 -8.72 -14.02 6.88
N ALA A 156 -7.78 -13.33 6.21
CA ALA A 156 -7.27 -13.73 4.89
C ALA A 156 -6.60 -15.12 4.91
N LEU A 157 -6.08 -15.53 6.07
CA LEU A 157 -5.38 -16.80 6.25
C LEU A 157 -6.24 -17.88 6.91
N ASN A 158 -7.53 -17.59 7.13
CA ASN A 158 -8.48 -18.46 7.81
C ASN A 158 -7.99 -18.91 9.20
N PHE A 159 -7.28 -18.04 9.93
CA PHE A 159 -6.97 -18.26 11.33
C PHE A 159 -8.18 -17.84 12.17
N ASN A 160 -9.04 -18.82 12.48
CA ASN A 160 -10.17 -18.69 13.42
C ASN A 160 -9.80 -19.16 14.82
#